data_AF-A0AAU3D2A1-F1
#
_entry.id   AF-A0AAU3D2A1-F1
#
_cell.length_a   1.000
_cell.length_b   1.000
_cell.length_c   1.000
_cell.angle_alpha   90.00
_cell.angle_beta   90.00
_cell.angle_gamma   90.00
#
_symmetry.space_group_name_H-M   'P 1'
#
loop_
_entity.id
_entity.type
_entity.pdbx_description
1 polymer ?
#
loop_
_entity_poly.entity_id
_entity_poly.type
_entity_poly.pdbx_seq_one_letter_code
_entity_poly.pdbx_strand_id
1 'polypeptide(L)'
;MTSTARQPQQRPRQDSPWTGIDGAVRSGQLRSYPPGDPDAVRALFSQLPQTWIDWTRRYGALTSKDGRRHLLGSPKSGPAHLDVAATTRLLRLLNQLPQELLPIEVLPDRQVACVITTDRRAPVILLDLDDIEAGPVPWTPSLTDFVYEWRNDLSSVATVLRHLKDQERDVREGRRAKDQLDRPGEWTVTRLCSEDVVLAVLRSCHNRLHNRHDISVFATAELSSFAPGASVRAALCAVLSDAYRSGGPLAAAFVTKRSEGPIPGPLRRWAAERGVRLPRRGGWDAATGERLYSLAADLTTGTRGLLPLEGLSTGAVCFAVASGMWQPVAVEALLRWSARPQRILTGAVDVTDRLSWLVAQRVCRAALTVAAASRRIARGGQPFASDDDDTTTPVNVTFLDPINGIDPCLSAVTLTVEEGHTASLGWAALTGAEPHTRSITAHVLAVENDLLPTHLPALSDKIPPGHVIIVPADANTSTDPAVAKALEQARAADRTVLASPDYTSTLDSLADTAILRARTART
;
A
#
# COMPACT_ATOMS: atom_id res chain seq x y z
N MET A 1 61.25 -13.62 33.20
CA MET A 1 59.99 -13.17 33.84
C MET A 1 59.74 -11.73 33.44
N THR A 2 59.01 -11.53 32.34
CA THR A 2 58.66 -10.20 31.81
C THR A 2 57.15 -10.13 31.77
N SER A 3 56.58 -9.40 32.73
CA SER A 3 55.16 -9.17 32.92
C SER A 3 54.64 -8.24 31.83
N THR A 4 53.89 -8.78 30.88
CA THR A 4 53.15 -8.00 29.87
C THR A 4 51.91 -7.40 30.52
N ALA A 5 52.01 -6.12 30.88
CA ALA A 5 50.89 -5.32 31.37
C ALA A 5 49.78 -5.28 30.30
N ARG A 6 48.63 -5.90 30.61
CA ARG A 6 47.42 -5.82 29.80
C ARG A 6 46.94 -4.37 29.75
N GLN A 7 46.96 -3.77 28.56
CA GLN A 7 46.28 -2.50 28.32
C GLN A 7 44.79 -2.64 28.65
N PRO A 8 44.20 -1.71 29.41
CA PRO A 8 42.77 -1.74 29.71
C PRO A 8 41.98 -1.60 28.41
N GLN A 9 41.17 -2.62 28.09
CA GLN A 9 40.17 -2.55 27.03
C GLN A 9 39.28 -1.34 27.28
N GLN A 10 39.45 -0.28 26.47
CA GLN A 10 38.54 0.85 26.47
C GLN A 10 37.15 0.32 26.14
N ARG A 11 36.23 0.39 27.11
CA ARG A 11 34.82 0.09 26.86
C ARG A 11 34.36 0.97 25.69
N PRO A 12 33.70 0.40 24.66
CA PRO A 12 33.15 1.21 23.59
C PRO A 12 32.26 2.28 24.22
N ARG A 13 32.54 3.55 23.92
CA ARG A 13 31.69 4.67 24.36
C ARG A 13 30.27 4.34 23.92
N GLN A 14 29.35 4.18 24.87
CA GLN A 14 27.93 4.12 24.55
C GLN A 14 27.57 5.50 23.98
N ASP A 15 27.44 5.55 22.66
CA ASP A 15 26.98 6.76 21.99
C ASP A 15 25.60 7.11 22.54
N SER A 16 25.45 8.34 23.01
CA SER A 16 24.18 8.89 23.43
C SER A 16 23.12 8.62 22.34
N PRO A 17 21.90 8.16 22.67
CA PRO A 17 20.85 7.93 21.68
C PRO A 17 20.53 9.20 20.88
N TRP A 18 20.89 10.37 21.42
CA TRP A 18 20.65 11.68 20.85
C TRP A 18 21.78 12.25 19.97
N THR A 19 22.88 11.51 19.75
CA THR A 19 24.07 12.02 19.02
C THR A 19 23.73 12.60 17.64
N GLY A 20 22.76 11.99 16.94
CA GLY A 20 22.28 12.49 15.64
C GLY A 20 21.54 13.82 15.73
N ILE A 21 20.74 14.02 16.79
CA ILE A 21 20.01 15.27 17.04
C ILE A 21 20.99 16.39 17.43
N ASP A 22 21.98 16.10 18.26
CA ASP A 22 23.03 17.08 18.60
C ASP A 22 23.75 17.59 17.35
N GLY A 23 24.05 16.69 16.41
CA GLY A 23 24.62 17.06 15.11
C GLY A 23 23.71 17.99 14.32
N ALA A 24 22.41 17.69 14.26
CA ALA A 24 21.43 18.49 13.55
C ALA A 24 21.23 19.88 14.19
N VAL A 25 21.20 19.96 15.53
CA VAL A 25 21.14 21.24 16.26
C VAL A 25 22.41 22.06 16.03
N ARG A 26 23.60 21.45 16.18
CA ARG A 26 24.89 22.13 15.95
C ARG A 26 25.04 22.63 14.51
N SER A 27 24.52 21.90 13.53
CA SER A 27 24.55 22.32 12.12
C SER A 27 23.46 23.33 11.74
N GLY A 28 22.58 23.72 12.67
CA GLY A 28 21.48 24.64 12.44
C GLY A 28 20.35 24.07 11.56
N GLN A 29 20.28 22.74 11.40
CA GLN A 29 19.15 22.07 10.76
C GLN A 29 17.92 22.04 11.68
N LEU A 30 18.16 22.00 12.98
CA LEU A 30 17.17 22.08 14.03
C LEU A 30 17.47 23.26 14.94
N ARG A 31 16.42 23.90 15.43
CA ARG A 31 16.50 24.91 16.47
C ARG A 31 15.94 24.33 17.76
N SER A 32 16.77 24.33 18.80
CA SER A 32 16.36 23.98 20.17
C SER A 32 15.93 25.22 20.94
N TYR A 33 15.05 25.01 21.93
CA TYR A 33 14.61 26.06 22.85
C TYR A 33 15.20 25.79 24.25
N PRO A 34 15.49 26.82 25.05
CA PRO A 34 16.06 26.61 26.38
C PRO A 34 15.18 25.65 27.21
N PRO A 35 15.74 24.60 27.83
CA PRO A 35 14.97 23.65 28.59
C PRO A 35 14.35 24.31 29.83
N GLY A 36 13.05 24.08 30.01
CA GLY A 36 12.27 24.42 31.20
C GLY A 36 12.28 23.30 32.22
N ASP A 37 11.31 23.34 33.13
CA ASP A 37 11.13 22.31 34.16
C ASP A 37 10.14 21.24 33.68
N PRO A 38 10.59 20.00 33.35
CA PRO A 38 9.68 18.93 32.97
C PRO A 38 8.71 18.55 34.10
N ASP A 39 9.06 18.83 35.36
CA ASP A 39 8.21 18.48 36.50
C ASP A 39 6.93 19.32 36.53
N ALA A 40 6.91 20.49 35.88
CA ALA A 40 5.69 21.27 35.65
C ALA A 40 4.64 20.51 34.82
N VAL A 41 5.06 19.54 34.01
CA VAL A 41 4.17 18.69 33.19
C VAL A 41 3.59 17.53 34.02
N ARG A 42 4.22 17.14 35.14
CA ARG A 42 3.72 16.05 36.01
C ARG A 42 2.35 16.33 36.61
N ALA A 43 1.96 17.60 36.76
CA ALA A 43 0.61 17.94 37.20
C ALA A 43 -0.48 17.44 36.23
N LEU A 44 -0.13 17.13 34.98
CA LEU A 44 -1.05 16.67 33.94
C LEU A 44 -1.01 15.15 33.71
N PHE A 45 -0.02 14.44 34.27
CA PHE A 45 0.23 13.03 34.00
C PHE A 45 0.67 12.28 35.26
N SER A 46 0.13 11.09 35.50
CA SER A 46 0.52 10.26 36.64
C SER A 46 1.98 9.81 36.58
N GLN A 47 2.50 9.61 35.37
CA GLN A 47 3.88 9.21 35.08
C GLN A 47 4.37 9.97 33.85
N LEU A 48 5.66 10.28 33.78
CA LEU A 48 6.32 10.74 32.56
C LEU A 48 7.47 9.79 32.23
N PRO A 49 7.64 9.35 30.97
CA PRO A 49 8.75 8.49 30.61
C PRO A 49 10.10 9.18 30.83
N GLN A 50 11.05 8.46 31.41
CA GLN A 50 12.39 9.01 31.68
C GLN A 50 13.08 9.47 30.39
N THR A 51 12.88 8.76 29.28
CA THR A 51 13.40 9.12 27.96
C THR A 51 12.89 10.48 27.48
N TRP A 52 11.62 10.80 27.75
CA TRP A 52 11.04 12.11 27.43
C TRP A 52 11.58 13.20 28.35
N ILE A 53 11.68 12.94 29.67
CA ILE A 53 12.26 13.88 30.64
C ILE A 53 13.69 14.24 30.23
N ASP A 54 14.51 13.24 29.90
CA ASP A 54 15.90 13.43 29.49
C ASP A 54 16.01 14.23 28.19
N TRP A 55 15.12 13.94 27.22
CA TRP A 55 15.04 14.70 25.97
C TRP A 55 14.65 16.16 26.20
N THR A 56 13.62 16.42 27.02
CA THR A 56 13.14 17.77 27.34
C THR A 56 14.18 18.58 28.12
N ARG A 57 14.90 17.96 29.08
CA ARG A 57 16.00 18.63 29.79
C ARG A 57 17.16 18.99 28.88
N ARG A 58 17.36 18.22 27.80
CA ARG A 58 18.45 18.45 26.85
C ARG A 58 18.10 19.51 25.81
N TYR A 59 16.88 19.48 25.27
CA TYR A 59 16.52 20.30 24.10
C TYR A 59 15.40 21.30 24.33
N GLY A 60 14.67 21.22 25.44
CA GLY A 60 13.47 22.01 25.74
C GLY A 60 12.31 21.66 24.82
N ALA A 61 12.42 22.08 23.57
CA ALA A 61 11.57 21.72 22.42
C ALA A 61 12.43 21.83 21.16
N LEU A 62 12.05 21.17 20.06
CA LEU A 62 12.76 21.28 18.79
C LEU A 62 11.83 21.82 17.70
N THR A 63 12.36 22.66 16.83
CA THR A 63 11.70 23.05 15.59
C THR A 63 12.63 22.83 14.41
N SER A 64 12.04 22.43 13.29
CA SER A 64 12.70 22.38 11.99
C SER A 64 13.11 23.79 11.53
N LYS A 65 14.11 23.89 10.65
CA LYS A 65 14.64 25.17 10.18
C LYS A 65 13.59 26.07 9.49
N ASP A 66 12.62 25.46 8.82
CA ASP A 66 11.50 26.18 8.17
C ASP A 66 10.35 26.51 9.14
N GLY A 67 10.44 26.03 10.39
CA GLY A 67 9.43 26.25 11.41
C GLY A 67 8.11 25.51 11.15
N ARG A 68 8.09 24.48 10.28
CA ARG A 68 6.85 23.77 9.93
C ARG A 68 6.60 22.52 10.75
N ARG A 69 7.67 21.88 11.22
CA ARG A 69 7.64 20.70 12.10
C ARG A 69 8.19 21.03 13.47
N HIS A 70 7.53 20.51 14.49
CA HIS A 70 7.80 20.79 15.89
C HIS A 70 7.79 19.50 16.70
N LEU A 71 8.81 19.29 17.53
CA LEU A 71 8.76 18.33 18.62
C LEU A 71 8.48 19.11 19.91
N LEU A 72 7.31 18.86 20.48
CA LEU A 72 6.79 19.50 21.67
C LEU A 72 7.56 19.04 22.91
N GLY A 73 7.82 19.98 23.81
CA GLY A 73 8.47 19.68 25.08
C GLY A 73 8.11 20.70 26.14
N SER A 74 9.03 20.98 27.06
CA SER A 74 8.84 22.00 28.11
C SER A 74 9.93 23.06 27.97
N PRO A 75 9.77 24.04 27.07
CA PRO A 75 10.74 25.12 26.94
C PRO A 75 10.55 26.16 28.05
N LYS A 76 11.65 26.66 28.64
CA LYS A 76 11.63 27.77 29.63
C LYS A 76 11.09 29.06 29.01
N SER A 77 11.40 29.27 27.74
CA SER A 77 10.93 30.38 26.93
C SER A 77 10.74 29.94 25.50
N GLY A 78 9.64 30.36 24.88
CA GLY A 78 9.30 29.99 23.51
C GLY A 78 7.82 30.23 23.20
N PRO A 79 7.42 30.02 21.94
CA PRO A 79 6.01 30.04 21.56
C PRO A 79 5.19 28.99 22.33
N ALA A 80 3.97 29.35 22.73
CA ALA A 80 3.09 28.45 23.48
C ALA A 80 2.74 27.16 22.73
N HIS A 81 2.73 27.17 21.39
CA HIS A 81 2.47 25.98 20.59
C HIS A 81 3.58 24.92 20.65
N LEU A 82 4.74 25.22 21.24
CA LEU A 82 5.82 24.26 21.49
C LEU A 82 5.78 23.66 22.90
N ASP A 83 4.94 24.21 23.79
CA ASP A 83 4.80 23.74 25.16
C ASP A 83 3.79 22.60 25.22
N VAL A 84 4.28 21.42 25.59
CA VAL A 84 3.48 20.21 25.74
C VAL A 84 2.34 20.38 26.75
N ALA A 85 2.53 21.16 27.81
CA ALA A 85 1.51 21.34 28.83
C ALA A 85 0.36 22.19 28.30
N ALA A 86 0.67 23.24 27.56
CA ALA A 86 -0.32 24.09 26.89
C ALA A 86 -1.10 23.27 25.84
N THR A 87 -0.38 22.55 24.97
CA THR A 87 -0.99 21.72 23.92
C THR A 87 -1.83 20.59 24.51
N THR A 88 -1.37 19.90 25.56
CA THR A 88 -2.13 18.84 26.24
C THR A 88 -3.45 19.38 26.80
N ARG A 89 -3.43 20.53 27.49
CA ARG A 89 -4.65 21.13 28.04
C ARG A 89 -5.64 21.49 26.93
N LEU A 90 -5.15 22.06 25.84
CA LEU A 90 -5.98 22.41 24.68
C LEU A 90 -6.62 21.17 24.05
N LEU A 91 -5.83 20.13 23.78
CA LEU A 91 -6.32 18.88 23.19
C LEU A 91 -7.28 18.13 24.14
N ARG A 92 -7.05 18.18 25.46
CA ARG A 92 -8.01 17.62 26.43
C ARG A 92 -9.32 18.37 26.45
N LEU A 93 -9.27 19.70 26.35
CA LEU A 93 -10.46 20.55 26.34
C LEU A 93 -11.28 20.37 25.05
N LEU A 94 -10.60 20.34 23.89
CA LEU A 94 -11.27 20.34 22.58
C LEU A 94 -11.57 18.94 22.06
N ASN A 95 -10.72 17.97 22.38
CA ASN A 95 -10.73 16.64 21.77
C ASN A 95 -10.77 15.50 22.79
N GLN A 96 -10.93 15.79 24.10
CA GLN A 96 -10.99 14.75 25.14
C GLN A 96 -9.79 13.78 25.14
N LEU A 97 -8.60 14.28 24.81
CA LEU A 97 -7.37 13.47 24.74
C LEU A 97 -7.18 12.61 26.03
N PRO A 98 -6.97 11.28 25.91
CA PRO A 98 -6.77 10.41 27.06
C PRO A 98 -5.64 10.86 28.00
N GLN A 99 -5.76 10.57 29.29
CA GLN A 99 -4.83 11.09 30.31
C GLN A 99 -3.42 10.51 30.17
N GLU A 100 -3.30 9.30 29.66
CA GLU A 100 -2.06 8.56 29.44
C GLU A 100 -1.29 9.01 28.19
N LEU A 101 -1.88 9.84 27.33
CA LEU A 101 -1.29 10.26 26.06
C LEU A 101 -0.64 11.64 26.16
N LEU A 102 0.68 11.67 25.97
CA LEU A 102 1.48 12.89 25.97
C LEU A 102 1.75 13.33 24.51
N PRO A 103 1.17 14.43 24.02
CA PRO A 103 1.39 14.88 22.65
C PRO A 103 2.84 15.33 22.45
N ILE A 104 3.50 14.87 21.39
CA ILE A 104 4.90 15.21 21.08
C ILE A 104 5.07 15.89 19.71
N GLU A 105 4.11 15.80 18.81
CA GLU A 105 4.08 16.55 17.53
C GLU A 105 2.61 16.71 17.12
N VAL A 106 2.21 17.94 16.77
CA VAL A 106 0.92 18.19 16.10
C VAL A 106 1.19 18.14 14.59
N LEU A 107 0.44 17.31 13.90
CA LEU A 107 0.59 17.07 12.47
C LEU A 107 -0.53 17.79 11.70
N PRO A 108 -0.40 17.91 10.36
CA PRO A 108 -1.51 18.29 9.49
C PRO A 108 -2.72 17.35 9.67
N ASP A 109 -3.85 17.73 9.08
CA ASP A 109 -5.05 16.89 9.01
C ASP A 109 -5.58 16.45 10.37
N ARG A 110 -5.43 17.34 11.38
CA ARG A 110 -5.90 17.13 12.76
C ARG A 110 -5.36 15.84 13.38
N GLN A 111 -4.14 15.44 13.03
CA GLN A 111 -3.45 14.32 13.64
C GLN A 111 -2.47 14.76 14.73
N VAL A 112 -2.23 13.90 15.71
CA VAL A 112 -1.26 14.16 16.78
C VAL A 112 -0.45 12.90 17.06
N ALA A 113 0.88 13.04 17.06
CA ALA A 113 1.77 12.00 17.56
C ALA A 113 1.83 12.08 19.08
N CYS A 114 1.53 10.98 19.77
CA CYS A 114 1.49 10.90 21.22
C CYS A 114 2.40 9.81 21.77
N VAL A 115 3.01 10.06 22.91
CA VAL A 115 3.73 9.05 23.71
C VAL A 115 2.78 8.44 24.72
N ILE A 116 2.79 7.11 24.83
CA ILE A 116 2.09 6.41 25.91
C ILE A 116 2.93 6.52 27.19
N THR A 117 2.46 7.33 28.14
CA THR A 117 3.23 7.68 29.34
C THR A 117 3.37 6.55 30.36
N THR A 118 2.45 5.61 30.36
CA THR A 118 2.43 4.46 31.27
C THR A 118 3.46 3.40 30.91
N ASP A 119 3.94 3.37 29.66
CA ASP A 119 4.96 2.42 29.20
C ASP A 119 6.37 3.01 29.34
N ARG A 120 7.27 2.24 29.97
CA ARG A 120 8.69 2.60 30.16
C ARG A 120 9.43 2.83 28.86
N ARG A 121 9.06 2.14 27.78
CA ARG A 121 9.67 2.30 26.44
C ARG A 121 9.22 3.58 25.75
N ALA A 122 8.14 4.21 26.24
CA ALA A 122 7.56 5.41 25.65
C ALA A 122 7.22 5.21 24.16
N PRO A 123 6.43 4.19 23.78
CA PRO A 123 6.03 4.00 22.40
C PRO A 123 5.26 5.22 21.90
N VAL A 124 5.42 5.51 20.61
CA VAL A 124 4.73 6.61 19.95
C VAL A 124 3.62 6.05 19.09
N ILE A 125 2.44 6.63 19.25
CA ILE A 125 1.24 6.35 18.47
C ILE A 125 0.83 7.59 17.69
N LEU A 126 0.07 7.39 16.62
CA LEU A 126 -0.63 8.43 15.87
C LEU A 126 -2.11 8.40 16.29
N LEU A 127 -2.65 9.55 16.67
CA LEU A 127 -4.05 9.73 16.99
C LEU A 127 -4.69 10.66 15.95
N ASP A 128 -5.83 10.24 15.40
CA ASP A 128 -6.70 11.09 14.60
C ASP A 128 -7.66 11.82 15.53
N LEU A 129 -7.66 13.16 15.49
CA LEU A 129 -8.55 13.95 16.35
C LEU A 129 -9.98 14.06 15.80
N ASP A 130 -10.21 13.65 14.55
CA ASP A 130 -11.55 13.59 13.96
C ASP A 130 -12.24 12.24 14.23
N ASP A 131 -11.46 11.18 14.48
CA ASP A 131 -11.96 9.86 14.84
C ASP A 131 -11.11 9.21 15.96
N ILE A 132 -11.31 9.70 17.18
CA ILE A 132 -10.61 9.19 18.37
C ILE A 132 -11.12 7.78 18.73
N GLU A 133 -12.36 7.44 18.34
CA GLU A 133 -13.00 6.16 18.65
C GLU A 133 -12.41 5.00 17.84
N ALA A 134 -11.92 5.25 16.62
CA ALA A 134 -11.12 4.29 15.85
C ALA A 134 -9.85 3.81 16.58
N GLY A 135 -9.43 4.57 17.59
CA GLY A 135 -8.31 4.23 18.45
C GLY A 135 -6.96 4.61 17.85
N PRO A 136 -5.89 4.50 18.66
CA PRO A 136 -4.57 4.95 18.26
C PRO A 136 -3.87 3.98 17.30
N VAL A 137 -3.18 4.52 16.30
CA VAL A 137 -2.36 3.73 15.37
C VAL A 137 -0.92 3.64 15.89
N PRO A 138 -0.35 2.43 16.08
CA PRO A 138 1.05 2.28 16.48
C PRO A 138 2.00 2.89 15.44
N TRP A 139 2.91 3.78 15.86
CA TRP A 139 3.87 4.42 14.95
C TRP A 139 5.29 3.89 15.17
N THR A 140 5.84 4.06 16.37
CA THR A 140 7.19 3.58 16.72
C THR A 140 7.22 2.93 18.10
N PRO A 141 8.09 1.94 18.31
CA PRO A 141 8.14 1.21 19.58
C PRO A 141 8.78 2.01 20.72
N SER A 142 9.40 3.16 20.43
CA SER A 142 9.98 4.04 21.45
C SER A 142 10.12 5.48 20.95
N LEU A 143 10.08 6.45 21.87
CA LEU A 143 10.36 7.85 21.59
C LEU A 143 11.74 8.07 20.95
N THR A 144 12.72 7.23 21.31
CA THR A 144 14.06 7.33 20.72
C THR A 144 14.04 6.97 19.24
N ASP A 145 13.31 5.92 18.86
CA ASP A 145 13.13 5.52 17.46
C ASP A 145 12.36 6.59 16.68
N PHE A 146 11.29 7.15 17.27
CA PHE A 146 10.54 8.27 16.67
C PHE A 146 11.44 9.47 16.37
N VAL A 147 12.19 9.96 17.36
CA VAL A 147 13.05 11.13 17.20
C VAL A 147 14.16 10.87 16.16
N TYR A 148 14.68 9.64 16.10
CA TYR A 148 15.64 9.23 15.09
C TYR A 148 15.03 9.25 13.68
N GLU A 149 13.82 8.72 13.51
CA GLU A 149 13.07 8.72 12.23
C GLU A 149 12.71 10.14 11.81
N TRP A 150 12.14 10.93 12.72
CA TRP A 150 11.81 12.34 12.52
C TRP A 150 12.99 13.15 11.95
N ARG A 151 14.20 12.95 12.51
CA ARG A 151 15.43 13.59 12.01
C ARG A 151 15.81 13.11 10.61
N ASN A 152 15.68 11.82 10.34
CA ASN A 152 15.99 11.25 9.03
C ASN A 152 15.04 11.81 7.97
N ASP A 153 13.75 11.94 8.28
CA ASP A 153 12.75 12.51 7.39
C ASP A 153 13.07 13.97 7.04
N LEU A 154 13.43 14.78 8.05
CA LEU A 154 13.86 16.16 7.79
C LEU A 154 15.11 16.24 6.91
N SER A 155 16.09 15.36 7.13
CA SER A 155 17.29 15.28 6.29
C SER A 155 16.97 14.82 4.87
N SER A 156 16.02 13.90 4.72
CA SER A 156 15.51 13.39 3.45
C SER A 156 14.84 14.51 2.65
N VAL A 157 13.89 15.23 3.26
CA VAL A 157 13.21 16.38 2.65
C VAL A 157 14.22 17.46 2.26
N ALA A 158 15.16 17.81 3.14
CA ALA A 158 16.19 18.79 2.83
C ALA A 158 17.10 18.36 1.65
N THR A 159 17.36 17.06 1.50
CA THR A 159 18.13 16.50 0.39
C THR A 159 17.38 16.62 -0.94
N VAL A 160 16.08 16.30 -0.94
CA VAL A 160 15.21 16.45 -2.11
C VAL A 160 15.10 17.92 -2.52
N LEU A 161 14.78 18.81 -1.57
CA LEU A 161 14.65 20.24 -1.86
C LEU A 161 15.95 20.85 -2.40
N ARG A 162 17.11 20.42 -1.91
CA ARG A 162 18.40 20.86 -2.45
C ARG A 162 18.57 20.39 -3.89
N HIS A 163 18.26 19.12 -4.16
CA HIS A 163 18.37 18.55 -5.51
C HIS A 163 17.47 19.26 -6.52
N LEU A 164 16.21 19.54 -6.15
CA LEU A 164 15.28 20.29 -7.00
C LEU A 164 15.78 21.71 -7.27
N LYS A 165 16.30 22.42 -6.24
CA LYS A 165 16.90 23.74 -6.42
C LYS A 165 18.14 23.73 -7.32
N ASP A 166 18.96 22.69 -7.22
CA ASP A 166 20.12 22.51 -8.09
C ASP A 166 19.67 22.27 -9.55
N GLN A 167 18.64 21.46 -9.78
CA GLN A 167 18.05 21.25 -11.12
C GLN A 167 17.44 22.54 -11.69
N GLU A 168 16.68 23.30 -10.89
CA GLU A 168 16.13 24.61 -11.30
C GLU A 168 17.23 25.60 -11.67
N ARG A 169 18.33 25.61 -10.91
CA ARG A 169 19.51 26.43 -11.23
C ARG A 169 20.12 26.00 -12.56
N ASP A 170 20.28 24.70 -12.79
CA ASP A 170 20.85 24.17 -14.04
C ASP A 170 20.00 24.53 -15.26
N VAL A 171 18.67 24.50 -15.13
CA VAL A 171 17.75 24.96 -16.17
C VAL A 171 17.91 26.46 -16.43
N ARG A 172 17.96 27.27 -15.36
CA ARG A 172 18.11 28.73 -15.46
C ARG A 172 19.44 29.14 -16.11
N GLU A 173 20.52 28.40 -15.82
CA GLU A 173 21.85 28.63 -16.36
C GLU A 173 22.06 28.00 -17.75
N GLY A 174 21.01 27.38 -18.34
CA GLY A 174 21.09 26.74 -19.65
C GLY A 174 21.93 25.46 -19.68
N ARG A 175 22.32 24.92 -18.52
CA ARG A 175 23.05 23.65 -18.40
C ARG A 175 22.16 22.43 -18.64
N ARG A 176 20.84 22.60 -18.48
CA ARG A 176 19.82 21.59 -18.72
C ARG A 176 18.61 22.21 -19.43
N ALA A 177 18.02 21.49 -20.39
CA ALA A 177 16.76 21.95 -21.00
C ALA A 177 15.60 21.81 -20.01
N LYS A 178 14.66 22.75 -20.01
CA LYS A 178 13.51 22.76 -19.08
C LYS A 178 12.68 21.47 -19.15
N ASP A 179 12.46 20.97 -20.37
CA ASP A 179 11.64 19.78 -20.63
C ASP A 179 12.49 18.52 -20.83
N GLN A 180 13.78 18.57 -20.47
CA GLN A 180 14.65 17.42 -20.57
C GLN A 180 14.27 16.39 -19.51
N LEU A 181 13.77 15.23 -19.96
CA LEU A 181 13.56 14.05 -19.13
C LEU A 181 14.88 13.62 -18.46
N ASP A 182 14.80 13.13 -17.23
CA ASP A 182 15.94 12.56 -16.54
C ASP A 182 16.51 11.39 -17.36
N ARG A 183 17.84 11.36 -17.51
CA ARG A 183 18.49 10.29 -18.28
C ARG A 183 18.55 9.01 -17.43
N PRO A 184 18.58 7.83 -18.07
CA PRO A 184 18.85 6.59 -17.36
C PRO A 184 20.14 6.67 -16.54
N GLY A 185 20.04 6.45 -15.23
CA GLY A 185 21.16 6.53 -14.27
C GLY A 185 21.34 7.90 -13.59
N GLU A 186 20.58 8.93 -13.99
CA GLU A 186 20.48 10.16 -13.22
C GLU A 186 19.60 9.96 -11.99
N TRP A 187 19.83 10.80 -10.97
CA TRP A 187 18.97 10.85 -9.79
C TRP A 187 17.63 11.44 -10.17
N THR A 188 16.58 10.65 -10.00
CA THR A 188 15.19 11.08 -10.17
C THR A 188 14.57 11.33 -8.80
N VAL A 189 13.65 12.29 -8.73
CA VAL A 189 12.80 12.51 -7.57
C VAL A 189 11.38 12.13 -7.93
N THR A 190 10.80 11.19 -7.18
CA THR A 190 9.42 10.74 -7.37
C THR A 190 8.59 11.17 -6.17
N ARG A 191 7.50 11.88 -6.42
CA ARG A 191 6.50 12.25 -5.42
C ARG A 191 5.28 11.35 -5.62
N LEU A 192 4.93 10.56 -4.61
CA LEU A 192 3.72 9.75 -4.63
C LEU A 192 2.62 10.49 -3.85
N CYS A 193 1.49 10.70 -4.52
CA CYS A 193 0.35 11.43 -3.98
C CYS A 193 -0.92 10.58 -4.09
N SER A 194 -1.79 10.73 -3.12
CA SER A 194 -3.21 10.38 -3.24
C SER A 194 -3.97 11.69 -3.14
N GLU A 195 -4.60 12.11 -4.23
CA GLU A 195 -5.19 13.45 -4.38
C GLU A 195 -4.16 14.54 -4.03
N ASP A 196 -4.43 15.34 -3.00
CA ASP A 196 -3.59 16.45 -2.55
C ASP A 196 -2.60 16.07 -1.45
N VAL A 197 -2.62 14.81 -0.99
CA VAL A 197 -1.79 14.33 0.11
C VAL A 197 -0.54 13.63 -0.41
N VAL A 198 0.63 14.03 0.08
CA VAL A 198 1.91 13.40 -0.28
C VAL A 198 2.15 12.18 0.62
N LEU A 199 2.02 10.99 0.04
CA LEU A 199 2.25 9.72 0.74
C LEU A 199 3.73 9.40 0.88
N ALA A 200 4.52 9.69 -0.17
CA ALA A 200 5.94 9.42 -0.14
C ALA A 200 6.73 10.36 -1.05
N VAL A 201 8.00 10.55 -0.69
CA VAL A 201 8.99 11.21 -1.51
C VAL A 201 10.20 10.30 -1.63
N LEU A 202 10.58 10.01 -2.86
CA LEU A 202 11.67 9.12 -3.23
C LEU A 202 12.72 9.91 -3.99
N ARG A 203 13.99 9.56 -3.78
CA ARG A 203 15.08 9.99 -4.67
C ARG A 203 15.98 8.81 -4.96
N SER A 204 15.97 8.34 -6.20
CA SER A 204 16.63 7.09 -6.58
C SER A 204 17.29 7.18 -7.96
N CYS A 205 18.19 6.25 -8.27
CA CYS A 205 18.73 6.07 -9.61
C CYS A 205 19.15 4.62 -9.82
N HIS A 206 19.17 4.17 -11.07
CA HIS A 206 19.77 2.88 -11.41
C HIS A 206 21.30 3.02 -11.53
N ASN A 207 22.03 2.31 -10.68
CA ASN A 207 23.49 2.29 -10.70
C ASN A 207 23.99 1.14 -11.58
N ARG A 208 24.39 1.49 -12.81
CA ARG A 208 24.90 0.52 -13.81
C ARG A 208 26.19 -0.19 -13.37
N LEU A 209 27.05 0.47 -12.59
CA LEU A 209 28.33 -0.11 -12.17
C LEU A 209 28.12 -1.29 -11.22
N HIS A 210 27.17 -1.16 -10.30
CA HIS A 210 26.84 -2.21 -9.33
C HIS A 210 25.61 -3.04 -9.75
N ASN A 211 25.03 -2.75 -10.92
CA ASN A 211 23.79 -3.33 -11.43
C ASN A 211 22.70 -3.43 -10.36
N ARG A 212 22.36 -2.32 -9.71
CA ARG A 212 21.34 -2.24 -8.65
C ARG A 212 20.69 -0.87 -8.61
N HIS A 213 19.58 -0.75 -7.89
CA HIS A 213 18.91 0.54 -7.68
C HIS A 213 19.43 1.26 -6.44
N ASP A 214 20.06 2.41 -6.60
CA ASP A 214 20.54 3.21 -5.48
C ASP A 214 19.44 4.19 -5.01
N ILE A 215 19.17 4.21 -3.70
CA ILE A 215 18.13 5.00 -3.05
C ILE A 215 18.79 5.97 -2.09
N SER A 216 18.63 7.27 -2.32
CA SER A 216 19.17 8.30 -1.43
C SER A 216 18.13 8.88 -0.48
N VAL A 217 16.86 8.87 -0.88
CA VAL A 217 15.73 9.33 -0.08
C VAL A 217 14.59 8.35 -0.24
N PHE A 218 14.02 7.95 0.88
CA PHE A 218 12.80 7.16 0.99
C PHE A 218 12.07 7.66 2.23
N ALA A 219 11.27 8.71 2.05
CA ALA A 219 10.48 9.33 3.10
C ALA A 219 9.01 8.98 2.85
N THR A 220 8.33 8.48 3.88
CA THR A 220 6.93 8.05 3.82
C THR A 220 6.14 8.77 4.91
N ALA A 221 4.92 9.16 4.61
CA ALA A 221 3.97 9.71 5.58
C ALA A 221 3.03 8.61 6.05
N GLU A 222 2.91 8.41 7.36
CA GLU A 222 1.89 7.53 7.93
C GLU A 222 0.63 8.37 8.17
N LEU A 223 -0.52 7.93 7.69
CA LEU A 223 -1.78 8.68 7.72
C LEU A 223 -2.89 7.75 8.23
N SER A 224 -3.70 8.21 9.19
CA SER A 224 -4.82 7.46 9.76
C SER A 224 -5.88 7.07 8.73
N SER A 225 -6.08 7.91 7.70
CA SER A 225 -7.04 7.68 6.63
C SER A 225 -6.65 6.55 5.66
N PHE A 226 -5.43 6.01 5.77
CA PHE A 226 -4.94 4.92 4.94
C PHE A 226 -4.67 3.67 5.79
N ALA A 227 -4.71 2.51 5.13
CA ALA A 227 -4.29 1.27 5.76
C ALA A 227 -2.85 1.36 6.29
N PRO A 228 -2.55 0.79 7.47
CA PRO A 228 -1.19 0.80 8.03
C PRO A 228 -0.14 0.32 7.03
N GLY A 229 0.91 1.12 6.82
CA GLY A 229 1.99 0.84 5.89
C GLY A 229 1.66 1.07 4.41
N ALA A 230 0.50 1.64 4.06
CA ALA A 230 0.13 1.92 2.67
C ALA A 230 1.16 2.78 1.94
N SER A 231 1.67 3.84 2.59
CA SER A 231 2.69 4.72 2.02
C SER A 231 4.02 4.01 1.80
N VAL A 232 4.42 3.13 2.72
CA VAL A 232 5.61 2.28 2.58
C VAL A 232 5.44 1.31 1.42
N ARG A 233 4.27 0.67 1.32
CA ARG A 233 3.92 -0.25 0.23
C ARG A 233 3.99 0.46 -1.13
N ALA A 234 3.35 1.61 -1.26
CA ALA A 234 3.38 2.42 -2.49
C ALA A 234 4.80 2.86 -2.87
N ALA A 235 5.57 3.36 -1.90
CA ALA A 235 6.96 3.74 -2.08
C ALA A 235 7.84 2.57 -2.54
N LEU A 236 7.64 1.39 -1.95
CA LEU A 236 8.38 0.18 -2.28
C LEU A 236 8.02 -0.33 -3.68
N CYS A 237 6.72 -0.34 -4.03
CA CYS A 237 6.26 -0.65 -5.38
C CYS A 237 6.90 0.29 -6.41
N ALA A 238 6.94 1.60 -6.17
CA ALA A 238 7.57 2.55 -7.08
C ALA A 238 9.06 2.27 -7.27
N VAL A 239 9.83 2.10 -6.18
CA VAL A 239 11.27 1.80 -6.23
C VAL A 239 11.56 0.50 -6.98
N LEU A 240 10.81 -0.57 -6.70
CA LEU A 240 11.04 -1.87 -7.33
C LEU A 240 10.54 -1.90 -8.78
N SER A 241 9.52 -1.11 -9.11
CA SER A 241 9.11 -0.86 -10.50
C SER A 241 10.22 -0.15 -11.28
N ASP A 242 10.88 0.85 -10.68
CA ASP A 242 12.01 1.55 -11.29
C ASP A 242 13.21 0.62 -11.49
N ALA A 243 13.51 -0.21 -10.50
CA ALA A 243 14.56 -1.22 -10.60
C ALA A 243 14.27 -2.21 -11.73
N TYR A 244 13.04 -2.72 -11.82
CA TYR A 244 12.59 -3.63 -12.88
C TYR A 244 12.67 -3.00 -14.27
N ARG A 245 12.12 -1.78 -14.44
CA ARG A 245 12.14 -1.04 -15.72
C ARG A 245 13.56 -0.72 -16.20
N SER A 246 14.51 -0.62 -15.27
CA SER A 246 15.92 -0.40 -15.61
C SER A 246 16.63 -1.66 -16.13
N GLY A 247 15.95 -2.81 -16.16
CA GLY A 247 16.49 -4.09 -16.62
C GLY A 247 17.49 -4.73 -15.64
N GLY A 248 17.67 -4.13 -14.46
CA GLY A 248 18.54 -4.65 -13.41
C GLY A 248 17.84 -5.70 -12.54
N PRO A 249 18.59 -6.42 -11.70
CA PRO A 249 17.99 -7.22 -10.64
C PRO A 249 17.21 -6.30 -9.69
N LEU A 250 16.21 -6.85 -8.99
CA LEU A 250 15.44 -6.14 -7.95
C LEU A 250 16.26 -5.84 -6.67
N ALA A 251 17.58 -5.85 -6.78
CA ALA A 251 18.50 -5.43 -5.74
C ALA A 251 18.49 -3.90 -5.61
N ALA A 252 18.54 -3.41 -4.37
CA ALA A 252 18.64 -1.99 -4.11
C ALA A 252 19.60 -1.69 -2.96
N ALA A 253 20.15 -0.48 -2.92
CA ALA A 253 21.00 -0.02 -1.83
C ALA A 253 20.62 1.40 -1.40
N PHE A 254 20.45 1.60 -0.10
CA PHE A 254 20.40 2.94 0.47
C PHE A 254 21.80 3.52 0.47
N VAL A 255 21.94 4.72 -0.09
CA VAL A 255 23.24 5.39 -0.24
C VAL A 255 23.19 6.79 0.34
N THR A 256 24.29 7.17 0.97
CA THR A 256 24.61 8.56 1.28
C THR A 256 25.76 9.03 0.38
N LYS A 257 26.13 10.30 0.46
CA LYS A 257 27.27 10.84 -0.32
C LYS A 257 28.60 10.09 -0.11
N ARG A 258 28.76 9.33 0.98
CA ARG A 258 30.06 8.75 1.39
C ARG A 258 30.06 7.24 1.60
N SER A 259 28.90 6.62 1.77
CA SER A 259 28.78 5.19 2.13
C SER A 259 27.35 4.71 2.01
N GLU A 260 27.14 3.43 2.32
CA GLU A 260 25.83 2.88 2.62
C GLU A 260 25.06 3.74 3.64
N GLY A 261 23.79 3.97 3.32
CA GLY A 261 22.84 4.74 4.10
C GLY A 261 21.94 3.88 4.97
N PRO A 262 21.19 4.51 5.89
CA PRO A 262 20.21 3.82 6.71
C PRO A 262 19.00 3.38 5.87
N ILE A 263 18.49 2.18 6.16
CA ILE A 263 17.18 1.75 5.69
C ILE A 263 16.12 2.40 6.61
N PRO A 264 15.11 3.12 6.07
CA PRO A 264 14.09 3.80 6.86
C PRO A 264 13.39 2.87 7.83
N GLY A 265 13.16 3.35 9.05
CA GLY A 265 12.48 2.60 10.12
C GLY A 265 11.10 2.06 9.71
N PRO A 266 10.21 2.87 9.08
CA PRO A 266 8.92 2.41 8.59
C PRO A 266 9.02 1.21 7.64
N LEU A 267 9.95 1.27 6.68
CA LEU A 267 10.19 0.17 5.74
C LEU A 267 10.67 -1.10 6.44
N ARG A 268 11.57 -0.99 7.43
CA ARG A 268 12.03 -2.16 8.19
C ARG A 268 10.92 -2.78 9.04
N ARG A 269 10.05 -1.96 9.65
CA ARG A 269 8.92 -2.45 10.45
C ARG A 269 7.93 -3.19 9.56
N TRP A 270 7.49 -2.55 8.48
CA TRP A 270 6.58 -3.13 7.50
C TRP A 270 7.10 -4.46 6.94
N ALA A 271 8.40 -4.53 6.63
CA ALA A 271 9.04 -5.76 6.15
C ALA A 271 9.09 -6.84 7.24
N ALA A 272 9.45 -6.47 8.48
CA ALA A 272 9.56 -7.41 9.59
C ALA A 272 8.21 -8.04 9.97
N GLU A 273 7.13 -7.26 9.95
CA GLU A 273 5.75 -7.71 10.14
C GLU A 273 5.34 -8.77 9.10
N ARG A 274 5.91 -8.68 7.89
CA ARG A 274 5.69 -9.64 6.79
C ARG A 274 6.79 -10.72 6.70
N GLY A 275 7.57 -10.89 7.77
CA GLY A 275 8.57 -11.93 7.90
C GLY A 275 9.85 -11.72 7.07
N VAL A 276 10.14 -10.49 6.66
CA VAL A 276 11.38 -10.10 5.95
C VAL A 276 12.23 -9.22 6.86
N ARG A 277 13.41 -9.71 7.24
CA ARG A 277 14.34 -8.94 8.09
C ARG A 277 15.29 -8.12 7.22
N LEU A 278 15.14 -6.80 7.27
CA LEU A 278 16.06 -5.87 6.60
C LEU A 278 17.17 -5.40 7.55
N PRO A 279 18.39 -5.19 7.04
CA PRO A 279 19.46 -4.61 7.84
C PRO A 279 19.16 -3.16 8.23
N ARG A 280 19.91 -2.61 9.19
CA ARG A 280 19.76 -1.20 9.57
C ARG A 280 20.32 -0.24 8.52
N ARG A 281 21.29 -0.69 7.74
CA ARG A 281 22.02 0.07 6.72
C ARG A 281 22.31 -0.81 5.51
N GLY A 282 22.63 -0.17 4.39
CA GLY A 282 22.94 -0.86 3.14
C GLY A 282 21.70 -1.06 2.31
N GLY A 283 21.44 -2.30 1.91
CA GLY A 283 20.35 -2.60 0.98
C GLY A 283 19.91 -4.04 1.04
N TRP A 284 19.38 -4.51 -0.07
CA TRP A 284 18.93 -5.88 -0.26
C TRP A 284 19.37 -6.42 -1.61
N ASP A 285 19.48 -7.75 -1.67
CA ASP A 285 19.79 -8.49 -2.89
C ASP A 285 18.53 -8.73 -3.75
N ALA A 286 18.72 -9.36 -4.92
CA ALA A 286 17.64 -9.62 -5.87
C ALA A 286 16.51 -10.47 -5.26
N ALA A 287 16.87 -11.54 -4.54
CA ALA A 287 15.90 -12.46 -3.95
C ALA A 287 15.04 -11.79 -2.85
N THR A 288 15.68 -10.98 -2.00
CA THR A 288 14.96 -10.17 -1.00
C THR A 288 14.09 -9.12 -1.71
N GLY A 289 14.59 -8.51 -2.79
CA GLY A 289 13.84 -7.57 -3.62
C GLY A 289 12.59 -8.16 -4.24
N GLU A 290 12.68 -9.35 -4.83
CA GLU A 290 11.52 -10.11 -5.36
C GLU A 290 10.48 -10.36 -4.27
N ARG A 291 10.93 -10.84 -3.11
CA ARG A 291 10.04 -11.13 -1.98
C ARG A 291 9.34 -9.86 -1.47
N LEU A 292 10.10 -8.76 -1.33
CA LEU A 292 9.56 -7.45 -0.97
C LEU A 292 8.55 -6.95 -1.99
N TYR A 293 8.83 -7.13 -3.29
CA TYR A 293 7.94 -6.66 -4.35
C TYR A 293 6.63 -7.41 -4.35
N SER A 294 6.66 -8.74 -4.22
CA SER A 294 5.45 -9.54 -4.15
C SER A 294 4.60 -9.21 -2.94
N LEU A 295 5.24 -8.96 -1.78
CA LEU A 295 4.55 -8.51 -0.58
C LEU A 295 3.96 -7.11 -0.75
N ALA A 296 4.63 -6.22 -1.48
CA ALA A 296 4.16 -4.87 -1.72
C ALA A 296 3.04 -4.81 -2.77
N ALA A 297 3.04 -5.75 -3.72
CA ALA A 297 1.99 -5.94 -4.70
C ALA A 297 0.83 -6.82 -4.17
N ASP A 298 0.79 -7.10 -2.86
CA ASP A 298 -0.21 -7.93 -2.18
C ASP A 298 -0.44 -9.30 -2.85
N LEU A 299 0.62 -9.92 -3.38
CA LEU A 299 0.55 -11.27 -3.92
C LEU A 299 0.51 -12.29 -2.78
N THR A 300 -0.50 -13.15 -2.79
CA THR A 300 -0.66 -14.23 -1.81
C THR A 300 0.50 -15.23 -1.86
N THR A 301 0.72 -15.98 -0.78
CA THR A 301 1.71 -17.07 -0.76
C THR A 301 1.42 -18.12 -1.84
N GLY A 302 0.14 -18.41 -2.08
CA GLY A 302 -0.30 -19.28 -3.17
C GLY A 302 0.11 -18.75 -4.53
N THR A 303 -0.22 -17.48 -4.83
CA THR A 303 0.16 -16.81 -6.08
C THR A 303 1.67 -16.86 -6.31
N ARG A 304 2.47 -16.52 -5.29
CA ARG A 304 3.94 -16.55 -5.38
C ARG A 304 4.49 -17.95 -5.69
N GLY A 305 3.85 -19.00 -5.18
CA GLY A 305 4.23 -20.39 -5.46
C GLY A 305 3.90 -20.84 -6.88
N LEU A 306 2.85 -20.29 -7.49
CA LEU A 306 2.40 -20.64 -8.85
C LEU A 306 3.24 -19.97 -9.95
N LEU A 307 3.72 -18.74 -9.73
CA LEU A 307 4.53 -17.99 -10.72
C LEU A 307 5.71 -18.78 -11.33
N PRO A 308 6.61 -19.41 -10.54
CA PRO A 308 7.72 -20.16 -11.11
C PRO A 308 7.27 -21.43 -11.84
N LEU A 309 6.17 -22.06 -11.43
CA LEU A 309 5.62 -23.25 -12.10
C LEU A 309 5.11 -22.92 -13.51
N GLU A 310 4.56 -21.71 -13.68
CA GLU A 310 4.07 -21.17 -14.96
C GLU A 310 5.16 -20.44 -15.78
N GLY A 311 6.43 -20.48 -15.33
CA GLY A 311 7.53 -19.81 -16.01
C GLY A 311 7.38 -18.28 -16.10
N LEU A 312 6.71 -17.67 -15.11
CA LEU A 312 6.46 -16.24 -15.02
C LEU A 312 7.46 -15.55 -14.09
N SER A 313 7.97 -14.40 -14.52
CA SER A 313 8.84 -13.56 -13.68
C SER A 313 8.01 -12.86 -12.60
N THR A 314 8.42 -13.04 -11.34
CA THR A 314 7.85 -12.34 -10.19
C THR A 314 7.88 -10.82 -10.38
N GLY A 315 9.00 -10.27 -10.85
CA GLY A 315 9.14 -8.84 -11.09
C GLY A 315 8.16 -8.31 -12.13
N ALA A 316 7.94 -9.06 -13.22
CA ALA A 316 7.01 -8.67 -14.28
C ALA A 316 5.56 -8.63 -13.79
N VAL A 317 5.14 -9.65 -13.03
CA VAL A 317 3.78 -9.72 -12.47
C VAL A 317 3.57 -8.65 -11.40
N CYS A 318 4.53 -8.46 -10.50
CA CYS A 318 4.46 -7.40 -9.48
C CYS A 318 4.42 -6.01 -10.13
N PHE A 319 5.17 -5.78 -11.22
CA PHE A 319 5.11 -4.54 -11.99
C PHE A 319 3.74 -4.31 -12.61
N ALA A 320 3.17 -5.33 -13.23
CA ALA A 320 1.84 -5.22 -13.80
C ALA A 320 0.80 -4.89 -12.73
N VAL A 321 0.85 -5.56 -11.56
CA VAL A 321 -0.03 -5.24 -10.43
C VAL A 321 0.19 -3.83 -9.89
N ALA A 322 1.44 -3.43 -9.64
CA ALA A 322 1.79 -2.10 -9.15
C ALA A 322 1.38 -0.97 -10.10
N SER A 323 1.38 -1.23 -11.42
CA SER A 323 0.89 -0.29 -12.44
C SER A 323 -0.65 -0.22 -12.56
N GLY A 324 -1.36 -1.02 -11.76
CA GLY A 324 -2.82 -1.15 -11.84
C GLY A 324 -3.29 -1.84 -13.12
N MET A 325 -2.42 -2.61 -13.79
CA MET A 325 -2.78 -3.39 -14.97
C MET A 325 -3.58 -4.62 -14.57
N TRP A 326 -3.16 -5.29 -13.51
CA TRP A 326 -3.84 -6.45 -12.93
C TRP A 326 -4.13 -6.20 -11.47
N GLN A 327 -5.26 -6.73 -10.98
CA GLN A 327 -5.50 -6.86 -9.56
C GLN A 327 -4.81 -8.13 -9.04
N PRO A 328 -4.30 -8.17 -7.80
CA PRO A 328 -3.62 -9.36 -7.25
C PRO A 328 -4.48 -10.62 -7.37
N VAL A 329 -5.76 -10.52 -7.04
CA VAL A 329 -6.74 -11.61 -7.15
C VAL A 329 -6.95 -12.09 -8.60
N ALA A 330 -6.85 -11.18 -9.58
CA ALA A 330 -7.02 -11.51 -10.99
C ALA A 330 -5.82 -12.30 -11.50
N VAL A 331 -4.61 -11.93 -11.04
CA VAL A 331 -3.40 -12.71 -11.29
C VAL A 331 -3.54 -14.11 -10.71
N GLU A 332 -3.96 -14.23 -9.45
CA GLU A 332 -4.17 -15.53 -8.81
C GLU A 332 -5.16 -16.40 -9.59
N ALA A 333 -6.29 -15.81 -9.97
CA ALA A 333 -7.33 -16.45 -10.73
C ALA A 333 -6.83 -16.96 -12.09
N LEU A 334 -6.06 -16.12 -12.81
CA LEU A 334 -5.44 -16.49 -14.08
C LEU A 334 -4.48 -17.67 -13.89
N LEU A 335 -3.61 -17.62 -12.89
CA LEU A 335 -2.64 -18.69 -12.64
C LEU A 335 -3.29 -20.02 -12.27
N ARG A 336 -4.43 -20.00 -11.56
CA ARG A 336 -5.11 -21.22 -11.12
C ARG A 336 -5.98 -21.85 -12.20
N TRP A 337 -6.62 -21.03 -13.04
CA TRP A 337 -7.71 -21.51 -13.90
C TRP A 337 -7.48 -21.31 -15.39
N SER A 338 -6.47 -20.52 -15.80
CA SER A 338 -6.10 -20.44 -17.21
C SER A 338 -5.25 -21.64 -17.61
N ALA A 339 -5.52 -22.19 -18.80
CA ALA A 339 -4.62 -23.17 -19.41
C ALA A 339 -3.30 -22.57 -19.92
N ARG A 340 -3.24 -21.23 -20.06
CA ARG A 340 -2.07 -20.49 -20.59
C ARG A 340 -1.91 -19.12 -19.91
N PRO A 341 -1.75 -19.06 -18.57
CA PRO A 341 -1.70 -17.80 -17.83
C PRO A 341 -0.55 -16.91 -18.29
N GLN A 342 0.59 -17.51 -18.63
CA GLN A 342 1.75 -16.80 -19.13
C GLN A 342 1.42 -15.94 -20.36
N ARG A 343 0.63 -16.47 -21.31
CA ARG A 343 0.28 -15.76 -22.56
C ARG A 343 -0.59 -14.52 -22.28
N ILE A 344 -1.51 -14.63 -21.32
CA ILE A 344 -2.43 -13.56 -20.94
C ILE A 344 -1.69 -12.49 -20.14
N LEU A 345 -0.99 -12.90 -19.07
CA LEU A 345 -0.31 -11.98 -18.16
C LEU A 345 0.85 -11.22 -18.81
N THR A 346 1.49 -11.80 -19.83
CA THR A 346 2.58 -11.15 -20.58
C THR A 346 2.14 -10.43 -21.85
N GLY A 347 0.85 -10.45 -22.18
CA GLY A 347 0.33 -9.85 -23.41
C GLY A 347 0.92 -10.46 -24.68
N ALA A 348 1.41 -11.72 -24.63
CA ALA A 348 2.00 -12.42 -25.77
C ALA A 348 0.93 -12.96 -26.76
N VAL A 349 -0.24 -12.35 -26.79
CA VAL A 349 -1.28 -12.62 -27.78
C VAL A 349 -1.12 -11.62 -28.91
N ASP A 350 -0.80 -12.10 -30.11
CA ASP A 350 -0.82 -11.24 -31.28
C ASP A 350 -2.26 -10.79 -31.55
N VAL A 351 -2.47 -9.48 -31.71
CA VAL A 351 -3.78 -8.90 -32.01
C VAL A 351 -4.25 -9.35 -33.40
N THR A 352 -3.33 -9.72 -34.29
CA THR A 352 -3.70 -10.31 -35.58
C THR A 352 -4.27 -11.73 -35.43
N ASP A 353 -3.99 -12.42 -34.32
CA ASP A 353 -4.57 -13.72 -33.97
C ASP A 353 -5.89 -13.52 -33.20
N ARG A 354 -6.91 -13.08 -33.97
CA ARG A 354 -8.23 -12.68 -33.46
C ARG A 354 -8.90 -13.74 -32.59
N LEU A 355 -8.72 -15.03 -32.91
CA LEU A 355 -9.32 -16.13 -32.13
C LEU A 355 -8.63 -16.33 -30.79
N SER A 356 -7.29 -16.35 -30.78
CA SER A 356 -6.55 -16.44 -29.52
C SER A 356 -6.78 -15.25 -28.60
N TRP A 357 -6.95 -14.06 -29.18
CA TRP A 357 -7.28 -12.84 -28.44
C TRP A 357 -8.66 -12.91 -27.79
N LEU A 358 -9.68 -13.32 -28.54
CA LEU A 358 -11.04 -13.53 -28.00
C LEU A 358 -11.06 -14.60 -26.90
N VAL A 359 -10.30 -15.69 -27.05
CA VAL A 359 -10.18 -16.74 -26.01
C VAL A 359 -9.49 -16.18 -24.76
N ALA A 360 -8.40 -15.42 -24.91
CA ALA A 360 -7.70 -14.80 -23.79
C ALA A 360 -8.58 -13.80 -23.02
N GLN A 361 -9.35 -12.97 -23.74
CA GLN A 361 -10.33 -12.07 -23.12
C GLN A 361 -11.38 -12.83 -22.32
N ARG A 362 -11.95 -13.91 -22.87
CA ARG A 362 -12.94 -14.74 -22.14
C ARG A 362 -12.37 -15.31 -20.86
N VAL A 363 -11.15 -15.87 -20.91
CA VAL A 363 -10.47 -16.38 -19.71
C VAL A 363 -10.20 -15.28 -18.69
N CYS A 364 -9.78 -14.10 -19.15
CA CYS A 364 -9.58 -12.92 -18.31
C CYS A 364 -10.88 -12.46 -17.62
N ARG A 365 -11.96 -12.30 -18.39
CA ARG A 365 -13.29 -11.95 -17.87
C ARG A 365 -13.77 -12.95 -16.83
N ALA A 366 -13.59 -14.24 -17.11
CA ALA A 366 -13.99 -15.29 -16.20
C ALA A 366 -13.11 -15.34 -14.93
N ALA A 367 -11.80 -15.07 -15.04
CA ALA A 367 -10.93 -14.91 -13.87
C ALA A 367 -11.36 -13.71 -12.99
N LEU A 368 -11.64 -12.55 -13.59
CA LEU A 368 -12.16 -11.36 -12.90
C LEU A 368 -13.53 -11.61 -12.25
N THR A 369 -14.37 -12.42 -12.91
CA THR A 369 -15.65 -12.89 -12.37
C THR A 369 -15.46 -13.69 -11.09
N VAL A 370 -14.60 -14.71 -11.14
CA VAL A 370 -14.37 -15.59 -9.98
C VAL A 370 -13.81 -14.75 -8.83
N ALA A 371 -12.86 -13.86 -9.13
CA ALA A 371 -12.32 -12.92 -8.15
C ALA A 371 -13.40 -12.04 -7.49
N ALA A 372 -14.27 -11.43 -8.28
CA ALA A 372 -15.35 -10.56 -7.76
C ALA A 372 -16.35 -11.36 -6.92
N ALA A 373 -16.72 -12.57 -7.36
CA ALA A 373 -17.60 -13.47 -6.63
C ALA A 373 -16.97 -13.86 -5.28
N SER A 374 -15.71 -14.35 -5.28
CA SER A 374 -14.98 -14.76 -4.08
C SER A 374 -14.86 -13.65 -3.04
N ARG A 375 -14.60 -12.41 -3.44
CA ARG A 375 -14.53 -11.26 -2.51
C ARG A 375 -15.88 -10.94 -1.90
N ARG A 376 -16.95 -10.89 -2.69
CA ARG A 376 -18.29 -10.59 -2.19
C ARG A 376 -18.80 -11.65 -1.22
N ILE A 377 -18.45 -12.89 -1.53
CA ILE A 377 -18.63 -14.06 -0.68
C ILE A 377 -17.91 -13.86 0.67
N ALA A 378 -16.62 -13.48 0.64
CA ALA A 378 -15.83 -13.26 1.85
C ALA A 378 -16.38 -12.11 2.70
N ARG A 379 -16.93 -11.06 2.07
CA ARG A 379 -17.52 -9.89 2.75
C ARG A 379 -18.89 -10.15 3.41
N GLY A 380 -19.53 -11.31 3.18
CA GLY A 380 -20.80 -11.67 3.84
C GLY A 380 -21.94 -10.65 3.66
N GLY A 381 -21.91 -9.80 2.62
CA GLY A 381 -22.89 -8.73 2.41
C GLY A 381 -22.70 -7.46 3.24
N GLN A 382 -21.64 -7.35 4.06
CA GLN A 382 -21.32 -6.14 4.81
C GLN A 382 -20.50 -5.16 3.93
N PRO A 383 -20.93 -3.89 3.76
CA PRO A 383 -20.26 -2.93 2.86
C PRO A 383 -18.86 -2.49 3.31
N PHE A 384 -18.41 -2.84 4.53
CA PHE A 384 -17.13 -2.39 5.10
C PHE A 384 -16.29 -3.52 5.73
N ALA A 385 -16.57 -4.79 5.40
CA ALA A 385 -15.73 -5.89 5.87
C ALA A 385 -14.35 -5.84 5.19
N SER A 386 -13.30 -5.76 6.03
CA SER A 386 -11.87 -5.89 5.73
C SER A 386 -11.57 -6.86 4.56
N ASP A 387 -10.63 -6.49 3.69
CA ASP A 387 -10.02 -7.32 2.63
C ASP A 387 -9.16 -8.48 3.23
N ASP A 388 -9.65 -9.16 4.26
CA ASP A 388 -9.07 -10.42 4.73
C ASP A 388 -9.41 -11.53 3.73
N ASP A 389 -8.63 -11.56 2.64
CA ASP A 389 -8.68 -12.52 1.53
C ASP A 389 -8.16 -13.94 1.90
N ASP A 390 -7.93 -14.24 3.18
CA ASP A 390 -7.31 -15.49 3.67
C ASP A 390 -8.30 -16.68 3.82
N THR A 391 -9.35 -16.75 2.99
CA THR A 391 -10.17 -17.97 2.92
C THR A 391 -9.51 -18.99 1.99
N THR A 392 -8.86 -19.99 2.59
CA THR A 392 -8.14 -21.09 1.92
C THR A 392 -9.06 -22.17 1.32
N THR A 393 -10.37 -21.94 1.27
CA THR A 393 -11.34 -22.96 0.84
C THR A 393 -11.20 -23.22 -0.66
N PRO A 394 -10.91 -24.47 -1.08
CA PRO A 394 -10.83 -24.80 -2.50
C PRO A 394 -12.21 -24.64 -3.15
N VAL A 395 -12.32 -23.72 -4.10
CA VAL A 395 -13.49 -23.58 -4.98
C VAL A 395 -13.13 -24.19 -6.32
N ASN A 396 -13.87 -25.22 -6.73
CA ASN A 396 -13.72 -25.81 -8.05
C ASN A 396 -14.44 -24.93 -9.07
N VAL A 397 -13.72 -24.47 -10.08
CA VAL A 397 -14.22 -23.56 -11.12
C VAL A 397 -14.33 -24.33 -12.43
N THR A 398 -15.54 -24.43 -12.97
CA THR A 398 -15.79 -25.04 -14.29
C THR A 398 -16.29 -23.95 -15.23
N PHE A 399 -15.54 -23.69 -16.31
CA PHE A 399 -16.02 -22.81 -17.37
C PHE A 399 -17.06 -23.56 -18.20
N LEU A 400 -18.21 -22.94 -18.40
CA LEU A 400 -19.23 -23.47 -19.28
C LEU A 400 -18.95 -22.98 -20.70
N ASP A 401 -19.13 -23.87 -21.68
CA ASP A 401 -19.15 -23.46 -23.07
C ASP A 401 -20.21 -22.36 -23.27
N PRO A 402 -19.93 -21.37 -24.14
CA PRO A 402 -20.95 -20.38 -24.47
C PRO A 402 -22.19 -21.12 -24.95
N ILE A 403 -23.32 -20.87 -24.29
CA ILE A 403 -24.60 -21.46 -24.67
C ILE A 403 -24.81 -21.17 -26.17
N ASN A 404 -25.06 -22.21 -26.96
CA ASN A 404 -25.21 -22.08 -28.41
C ASN A 404 -26.24 -20.97 -28.75
N GLY A 405 -25.83 -20.00 -29.56
CA GLY A 405 -26.66 -18.84 -29.91
C GLY A 405 -26.68 -17.71 -28.88
N ILE A 406 -25.73 -17.69 -27.93
CA ILE A 406 -25.50 -16.56 -27.04
C ILE A 406 -24.24 -15.77 -27.43
N ASP A 407 -24.40 -14.47 -27.27
CA ASP A 407 -23.49 -13.36 -27.51
C ASP A 407 -22.07 -13.54 -26.92
N PRO A 408 -21.01 -13.17 -27.66
CA PRO A 408 -19.61 -13.21 -27.19
C PRO A 408 -19.33 -12.42 -25.91
N CYS A 409 -20.22 -11.52 -25.49
CA CYS A 409 -20.13 -10.79 -24.24
C CYS A 409 -20.59 -11.57 -23.00
N LEU A 410 -21.12 -12.79 -23.15
CA LEU A 410 -21.45 -13.66 -22.03
C LEU A 410 -20.31 -14.62 -21.70
N SER A 411 -19.91 -14.68 -20.43
CA SER A 411 -19.08 -15.77 -19.88
C SER A 411 -19.82 -16.45 -18.74
N ALA A 412 -19.74 -17.78 -18.65
CA ALA A 412 -20.45 -18.55 -17.64
C ALA A 412 -19.47 -19.45 -16.87
N VAL A 413 -19.58 -19.43 -15.55
CA VAL A 413 -18.69 -20.13 -14.63
C VAL A 413 -19.51 -20.83 -13.56
N THR A 414 -19.28 -22.13 -13.36
CA THR A 414 -19.82 -22.88 -12.23
C THR A 414 -18.75 -22.97 -11.14
N LEU A 415 -19.07 -22.47 -9.95
CA LEU A 415 -18.30 -22.55 -8.72
C LEU A 415 -18.88 -23.67 -7.86
N THR A 416 -18.10 -24.71 -7.56
CA THR A 416 -18.52 -25.83 -6.73
C THR A 416 -17.63 -25.92 -5.49
N VAL A 417 -18.24 -26.02 -4.31
CA VAL A 417 -17.54 -26.27 -3.05
C VAL A 417 -17.83 -27.69 -2.58
N GLU A 418 -16.78 -28.44 -2.25
CA GLU A 418 -16.89 -29.83 -1.81
C GLU A 418 -17.63 -29.97 -0.47
N GLU A 419 -18.42 -31.03 -0.37
CA GLU A 419 -19.21 -31.37 0.80
C GLU A 419 -18.30 -31.53 2.04
N GLY A 420 -18.69 -30.95 3.18
CA GLY A 420 -17.90 -31.00 4.43
C GLY A 420 -17.02 -29.77 4.71
N HIS A 421 -16.87 -28.83 3.77
CA HIS A 421 -16.17 -27.57 4.05
C HIS A 421 -17.14 -26.54 4.66
N THR A 422 -16.86 -26.07 5.88
CA THR A 422 -17.58 -24.95 6.51
C THR A 422 -17.16 -23.65 5.85
N ALA A 423 -17.71 -23.39 4.67
CA ALA A 423 -17.53 -22.10 4.05
C ALA A 423 -18.39 -21.07 4.78
N SER A 424 -17.78 -19.98 5.27
CA SER A 424 -18.45 -18.75 5.71
C SER A 424 -19.23 -18.04 4.59
N LEU A 425 -19.12 -18.56 3.36
CA LEU A 425 -19.99 -18.30 2.23
C LEU A 425 -21.47 -18.24 2.68
N GLY A 426 -22.06 -17.06 2.64
CA GLY A 426 -23.51 -16.87 2.79
C GLY A 426 -24.26 -17.44 1.58
N TRP A 427 -24.20 -18.75 1.35
CA TRP A 427 -24.86 -19.43 0.23
C TRP A 427 -26.35 -19.09 0.19
N ALA A 428 -27.02 -19.13 1.34
CA ALA A 428 -28.42 -18.73 1.46
C ALA A 428 -28.68 -17.30 0.96
N ALA A 429 -27.73 -16.37 1.11
CA ALA A 429 -27.83 -15.00 0.60
C ALA A 429 -27.61 -14.91 -0.93
N LEU A 430 -26.97 -15.90 -1.54
CA LEU A 430 -26.66 -15.94 -2.98
C LEU A 430 -27.64 -16.79 -3.78
N THR A 431 -28.07 -17.92 -3.23
CA THR A 431 -28.92 -18.93 -3.89
C THR A 431 -30.35 -18.95 -3.37
N GLY A 432 -30.70 -18.15 -2.36
CA GLY A 432 -32.04 -18.12 -1.75
C GLY A 432 -32.42 -19.38 -0.97
N ALA A 433 -31.58 -20.42 -0.98
CA ALA A 433 -31.76 -21.69 -0.28
C ALA A 433 -30.40 -22.23 0.20
N GLU A 434 -30.39 -23.07 1.24
CA GLU A 434 -29.22 -23.90 1.56
C GLU A 434 -29.19 -25.12 0.63
N PRO A 435 -28.28 -25.18 -0.36
CA PRO A 435 -28.29 -26.29 -1.31
C PRO A 435 -27.51 -27.48 -0.74
N HIS A 436 -28.06 -28.68 -0.96
CA HIS A 436 -27.41 -29.96 -0.63
C HIS A 436 -26.11 -30.19 -1.41
N THR A 437 -25.97 -29.58 -2.59
CA THR A 437 -24.73 -29.49 -3.37
C THR A 437 -24.39 -28.02 -3.52
N ARG A 438 -23.29 -27.55 -2.92
CA ARG A 438 -22.92 -26.11 -2.91
C ARG A 438 -22.27 -25.69 -4.22
N SER A 439 -23.04 -25.73 -5.30
CA SER A 439 -22.64 -25.22 -6.61
C SER A 439 -23.46 -23.98 -7.01
N ILE A 440 -22.78 -22.89 -7.34
CA ILE A 440 -23.38 -21.70 -7.95
C ILE A 440 -22.88 -21.62 -9.39
N THR A 441 -23.79 -21.43 -10.34
CA THR A 441 -23.40 -21.02 -11.70
C THR A 441 -23.65 -19.52 -11.85
N ALA A 442 -22.57 -18.78 -12.06
CA ALA A 442 -22.57 -17.35 -12.32
C ALA A 442 -22.39 -17.09 -13.82
N HIS A 443 -23.26 -16.24 -14.36
CA HIS A 443 -23.23 -15.75 -15.74
C HIS A 443 -22.89 -14.27 -15.73
N VAL A 444 -21.87 -13.87 -16.46
CA VAL A 444 -21.34 -12.51 -16.44
C VAL A 444 -21.60 -11.84 -17.76
N LEU A 445 -22.37 -10.76 -17.67
CA LEU A 445 -22.72 -9.95 -18.82
C LEU A 445 -21.71 -8.82 -19.01
N ALA A 446 -20.71 -9.02 -19.87
CA ALA A 446 -19.62 -8.07 -20.15
C ALA A 446 -19.96 -7.18 -21.34
N VAL A 447 -20.75 -6.15 -21.06
CA VAL A 447 -21.20 -5.17 -22.05
C VAL A 447 -21.03 -3.75 -21.52
N GLU A 448 -20.81 -2.81 -22.44
CA GLU A 448 -20.83 -1.38 -22.14
C GLU A 448 -22.23 -0.93 -21.67
N ASN A 449 -22.30 0.21 -20.97
CA ASN A 449 -23.53 0.65 -20.30
C ASN A 449 -24.67 0.93 -21.29
N ASP A 450 -24.34 1.42 -22.47
CA ASP A 450 -25.25 1.66 -23.59
C ASP A 450 -25.76 0.34 -24.24
N LEU A 451 -25.06 -0.76 -24.04
CA LEU A 451 -25.44 -2.10 -24.53
C LEU A 451 -26.26 -2.89 -23.52
N LEU A 452 -26.27 -2.52 -22.23
CA LEU A 452 -27.08 -3.19 -21.21
C LEU A 452 -28.56 -3.34 -21.56
N PRO A 453 -29.26 -2.31 -22.11
CA PRO A 453 -30.68 -2.41 -22.46
C PRO A 453 -30.97 -3.49 -23.51
N THR A 454 -30.00 -3.81 -24.36
CA THR A 454 -30.14 -4.82 -25.42
C THR A 454 -29.81 -6.21 -24.90
N HIS A 455 -28.73 -6.33 -24.15
CA HIS A 455 -28.14 -7.63 -23.83
C HIS A 455 -28.67 -8.24 -22.53
N LEU A 456 -29.02 -7.43 -21.52
CA LEU A 456 -29.55 -7.94 -20.25
C LEU A 456 -30.93 -8.63 -20.39
N PRO A 457 -31.91 -8.09 -21.13
CA PRO A 457 -33.18 -8.79 -21.35
C PRO A 457 -33.01 -10.08 -22.16
N ALA A 458 -32.15 -10.06 -23.18
CA ALA A 458 -31.87 -11.25 -24.00
C ALA A 458 -31.20 -12.37 -23.18
N LEU A 459 -30.46 -11.99 -22.15
CA LEU A 459 -29.77 -12.88 -21.24
C LEU A 459 -30.72 -13.47 -20.19
N SER A 460 -31.53 -12.63 -19.55
CA SER A 460 -32.42 -13.06 -18.46
C SER A 460 -33.25 -14.24 -18.92
N ASP A 461 -33.88 -14.19 -20.08
CA ASP A 461 -34.72 -15.27 -20.62
C ASP A 461 -34.00 -16.59 -20.87
N LYS A 462 -32.68 -16.55 -21.11
CA LYS A 462 -31.87 -17.73 -21.45
C LYS A 462 -31.19 -18.37 -20.25
N ILE A 463 -31.12 -17.69 -19.12
CA ILE A 463 -30.44 -18.20 -17.92
C ILE A 463 -31.40 -19.09 -17.12
N PRO A 464 -31.00 -20.32 -16.71
CA PRO A 464 -31.84 -21.17 -15.87
C PRO A 464 -32.17 -20.52 -14.51
N PRO A 465 -33.34 -20.81 -13.92
CA PRO A 465 -33.64 -20.43 -12.52
C PRO A 465 -32.57 -20.96 -11.54
N GLY A 466 -32.33 -20.24 -10.45
CA GLY A 466 -31.31 -20.58 -9.44
C GLY A 466 -29.86 -20.24 -9.83
N HIS A 467 -29.62 -19.71 -11.04
CA HIS A 467 -28.32 -19.19 -11.44
C HIS A 467 -28.14 -17.72 -11.03
N VAL A 468 -26.89 -17.29 -10.88
CA VAL A 468 -26.52 -15.92 -10.57
C VAL A 468 -26.19 -15.18 -11.86
N ILE A 469 -26.71 -13.97 -12.04
CA ILE A 469 -26.33 -13.06 -13.13
C ILE A 469 -25.48 -11.94 -12.53
N ILE A 470 -24.24 -11.80 -12.99
CA ILE A 470 -23.36 -10.70 -12.62
C ILE A 470 -23.43 -9.63 -13.72
N VAL A 471 -23.83 -8.43 -13.33
CA VAL A 471 -24.04 -7.29 -14.24
C VAL A 471 -23.18 -6.09 -13.82
N PRO A 472 -22.97 -5.10 -14.72
CA PRO A 472 -22.35 -3.82 -14.39
C PRO A 472 -22.95 -3.18 -13.14
N ALA A 473 -22.13 -2.56 -12.28
CA ALA A 473 -22.54 -1.66 -11.21
C ALA A 473 -23.57 -0.66 -11.75
N ASP A 474 -23.25 -0.13 -12.94
CA ASP A 474 -24.06 0.81 -13.73
C ASP A 474 -25.47 0.29 -13.98
N ALA A 475 -25.69 -1.04 -14.04
CA ALA A 475 -27.01 -1.63 -14.25
C ALA A 475 -27.98 -1.35 -13.09
N ASN A 476 -27.48 -1.32 -11.84
CA ASN A 476 -28.31 -1.02 -10.67
C ASN A 476 -28.70 0.46 -10.57
N THR A 477 -27.89 1.35 -11.15
CA THR A 477 -28.12 2.80 -11.17
C THR A 477 -28.65 3.29 -12.52
N SER A 478 -28.88 2.39 -13.47
CA SER A 478 -29.34 2.74 -14.81
C SER A 478 -30.75 3.30 -14.75
N THR A 479 -30.96 4.42 -15.42
CA THR A 479 -32.29 5.02 -15.59
C THR A 479 -33.04 4.43 -16.79
N ASP A 480 -32.45 3.46 -17.50
CA ASP A 480 -33.08 2.85 -18.67
C ASP A 480 -34.22 1.89 -18.26
N PRO A 481 -35.47 2.10 -18.75
CA PRO A 481 -36.61 1.27 -18.41
C PRO A 481 -36.44 -0.22 -18.79
N ALA A 482 -35.70 -0.51 -19.85
CA ALA A 482 -35.46 -1.88 -20.28
C ALA A 482 -34.54 -2.64 -19.31
N VAL A 483 -33.53 -1.96 -18.77
CA VAL A 483 -32.63 -2.53 -17.75
C VAL A 483 -33.41 -2.81 -16.46
N ALA A 484 -34.19 -1.83 -15.99
CA ALA A 484 -35.02 -2.00 -14.79
C ALA A 484 -36.00 -3.18 -14.93
N LYS A 485 -36.69 -3.25 -16.08
CA LYS A 485 -37.61 -4.35 -16.39
C LYS A 485 -36.90 -5.71 -16.43
N ALA A 486 -35.72 -5.79 -17.04
CA ALA A 486 -34.95 -7.04 -17.10
C ALA A 486 -34.47 -7.50 -15.71
N LEU A 487 -34.06 -6.57 -14.85
CA LEU A 487 -33.71 -6.87 -13.46
C LEU A 487 -34.92 -7.38 -12.66
N GLU A 488 -36.09 -6.77 -12.83
CA GLU A 488 -37.34 -7.25 -12.22
C GLU A 488 -37.75 -8.63 -12.74
N GLN A 489 -37.67 -8.86 -14.05
CA GLN A 489 -37.96 -10.15 -14.67
C GLN A 489 -37.00 -11.25 -14.20
N ALA A 490 -35.71 -10.93 -14.05
CA ALA A 490 -34.74 -11.88 -13.51
C ALA A 490 -35.07 -12.26 -12.06
N ARG A 491 -35.39 -11.28 -11.20
CA ARG A 491 -35.82 -11.52 -9.81
C ARG A 491 -37.11 -12.34 -9.75
N ALA A 492 -38.09 -12.03 -10.59
CA ALA A 492 -39.36 -12.76 -10.66
C ALA A 492 -39.20 -14.22 -11.12
N ALA A 493 -38.14 -14.51 -11.88
CA ALA A 493 -37.80 -15.84 -12.37
C ALA A 493 -36.85 -16.62 -11.43
N ASP A 494 -36.73 -16.19 -10.16
CA ASP A 494 -35.85 -16.79 -9.16
C ASP A 494 -34.36 -16.82 -9.60
N ARG A 495 -33.91 -15.70 -10.19
CA ARG A 495 -32.50 -15.49 -10.58
C ARG A 495 -31.91 -14.39 -9.70
N THR A 496 -30.77 -14.68 -9.09
CA THR A 496 -30.05 -13.70 -8.28
C THR A 496 -29.25 -12.79 -9.22
N VAL A 497 -29.63 -11.52 -9.31
CA VAL A 497 -28.82 -10.53 -10.05
C VAL A 497 -27.92 -9.77 -9.09
N LEU A 498 -26.63 -9.82 -9.34
CA LEU A 498 -25.60 -9.13 -8.59
C LEU A 498 -24.96 -8.07 -9.46
N ALA A 499 -25.21 -6.80 -9.15
CA ALA A 499 -24.34 -5.74 -9.66
C ALA A 499 -23.04 -5.76 -8.87
N SER A 500 -21.92 -5.94 -9.58
CA SER A 500 -20.60 -5.90 -8.95
C SER A 500 -20.10 -4.44 -8.97
N PRO A 501 -19.85 -3.80 -7.82
CA PRO A 501 -19.45 -2.39 -7.75
C PRO A 501 -18.13 -2.10 -8.46
N ASP A 502 -17.26 -3.10 -8.59
CA ASP A 502 -15.98 -3.02 -9.32
C ASP A 502 -16.12 -3.40 -10.80
N TYR A 503 -17.32 -3.84 -11.21
CA TYR A 503 -17.65 -4.27 -12.54
C TYR A 503 -18.44 -3.13 -13.18
N THR A 504 -17.79 -2.13 -13.78
CA THR A 504 -18.49 -1.14 -14.61
C THR A 504 -18.36 -1.56 -16.07
N SER A 505 -19.07 -0.89 -16.98
CA SER A 505 -18.87 -0.99 -18.45
C SER A 505 -17.39 -0.93 -18.88
N THR A 506 -16.51 -0.45 -18.00
CA THR A 506 -15.07 -0.47 -18.14
C THR A 506 -14.42 -1.85 -18.08
N LEU A 507 -15.09 -2.97 -17.84
CA LEU A 507 -14.37 -4.26 -17.75
C LEU A 507 -13.86 -4.81 -19.07
N ASP A 508 -14.54 -4.49 -20.17
CA ASP A 508 -13.99 -4.71 -21.51
C ASP A 508 -12.82 -3.78 -21.75
N SER A 509 -12.96 -2.50 -21.36
CA SER A 509 -11.84 -1.58 -21.43
C SER A 509 -10.70 -1.96 -20.48
N LEU A 510 -10.93 -2.61 -19.34
CA LEU A 510 -9.92 -3.06 -18.37
C LEU A 510 -9.27 -4.35 -18.80
N ALA A 511 -10.01 -5.33 -19.34
CA ALA A 511 -9.43 -6.54 -19.92
C ALA A 511 -8.60 -6.17 -21.17
N ASP A 512 -9.10 -5.28 -22.02
CA ASP A 512 -8.38 -4.77 -23.18
C ASP A 512 -7.19 -3.92 -22.76
N THR A 513 -7.37 -3.01 -21.81
CA THR A 513 -6.27 -2.21 -21.25
C THR A 513 -5.24 -3.11 -20.56
N ALA A 514 -5.65 -4.17 -19.86
CA ALA A 514 -4.73 -5.09 -19.21
C ALA A 514 -3.90 -5.87 -20.24
N ILE A 515 -4.53 -6.43 -21.28
CA ILE A 515 -3.84 -7.13 -22.37
C ILE A 515 -2.95 -6.17 -23.17
N LEU A 516 -3.44 -4.97 -23.50
CA LEU A 516 -2.68 -3.94 -24.23
C LEU A 516 -1.49 -3.41 -23.42
N ARG A 517 -1.67 -3.13 -22.13
CA ARG A 517 -0.59 -2.66 -21.25
C ARG A 517 0.40 -3.78 -20.94
N ALA A 518 -0.03 -5.04 -20.87
CA ALA A 518 0.87 -6.18 -20.70
C ALA A 518 1.85 -6.29 -21.88
N ARG A 519 1.37 -5.97 -23.08
CA ARG A 519 2.20 -5.89 -24.29
C ARG A 519 3.21 -4.74 -24.24
N THR A 520 2.81 -3.54 -23.77
CA THR A 520 3.72 -2.37 -23.68
C THR A 520 4.73 -2.49 -22.54
N ALA A 521 4.46 -3.26 -21.48
CA ALA A 521 5.42 -3.51 -20.42
C ALA A 521 6.67 -4.32 -20.85
N ARG A 522 6.68 -4.83 -22.10
CA ARG A 522 7.75 -5.66 -22.67
C ARG A 522 8.64 -4.92 -23.68
N THR A 523 8.22 -3.73 -24.13
CA THR A 523 9.00 -2.81 -24.98
C THR A 523 9.72 -1.79 -24.11
#